data_AF-A0A674EQM0-F1
#
_entry.id   AF-A0A674EQM0-F1
#
_cell.length_a   1.000
_cell.length_b   1.000
_cell.length_c   1.000
_cell.angle_alpha   90.00
_cell.angle_beta   90.00
_cell.angle_gamma   90.00
#
_symmetry.space_group_name_H-M   'P 1'
#
loop_
_entity.id
_entity.type
_entity.pdbx_description
1 polymer ?
#
loop_
_entity_poly.entity_id
_entity_poly.type
_entity_poly.pdbx_seq_one_letter_code
_entity_poly.pdbx_strand_id
1 'polypeptide(L)'
;MAECKKEHGECGKGCFVDSVIHVDVKDYYGKTLKKTSDLKSNACLAPSQPIPAFILKALKKIHPEVTAKYYGCGLVVPECLEGCRLLDLGSGSGRDCYMLSQLVGEKGHVTGIDMTEDQLEVARKYVDHHTQEFGYEKPNVDFVQGYIEALKEAGLKENSFDIIISNCVVNLSPDKRKVLSDAYRVLKDGGELYFSDVYSSSKLSDEIKNHKVLWGECLGGALWWEDLVRLAQEVGFSPPRLVTANVVTVDNMELEAVLGDYKFVSATYRLFKIPKISNKGSLVIYNGNITGFEESLEFDSQYTFKVDEVVEVDGEVASILSHSRFAEEFTFQPPGLPAGCSVKKPKVGTVNPFELVLQLGSATVSSATGGCCGAE
;
A
#
# COMPACT_ATOMS: atom_id res chain seq x y z
N MET A 1 41.33 41.67 -23.40
CA MET A 1 41.55 40.99 -22.11
C MET A 1 40.27 41.13 -21.30
N ALA A 2 39.48 40.07 -21.22
CA ALA A 2 38.42 39.90 -20.24
C ALA A 2 38.26 38.38 -20.09
N GLU A 3 38.61 37.89 -18.91
CA GLU A 3 38.85 36.49 -18.60
C GLU A 3 37.54 35.69 -18.57
N CYS A 4 37.53 34.58 -19.32
CA CYS A 4 36.56 33.52 -19.19
C CYS A 4 37.06 32.59 -18.08
N LYS A 5 36.54 32.74 -16.85
CA LYS A 5 36.76 31.76 -15.78
C LYS A 5 35.78 30.61 -15.95
N LYS A 6 36.33 29.48 -16.42
CA LYS A 6 35.77 28.14 -16.24
C LYS A 6 35.79 27.79 -14.76
N GLU A 7 34.65 27.44 -14.19
CA GLU A 7 34.58 26.54 -13.04
C GLU A 7 33.82 25.29 -13.49
N HIS A 8 34.59 24.26 -13.82
CA HIS A 8 34.10 22.88 -13.91
C HIS A 8 34.22 22.27 -12.52
N GLY A 9 33.08 22.11 -11.84
CA GLY A 9 32.92 21.14 -10.76
C GLY A 9 32.17 19.93 -11.34
N GLU A 10 32.87 18.82 -11.52
CA GLU A 10 32.27 17.53 -11.88
C GLU A 10 31.37 17.04 -10.73
N CYS A 11 30.05 17.06 -10.94
CA CYS A 11 29.12 16.25 -10.16
C CYS A 11 28.54 15.17 -11.09
N GLY A 12 29.22 14.02 -11.13
CA GLY A 12 28.72 12.82 -11.78
C GLY A 12 27.67 12.13 -10.91
N LYS A 13 26.45 12.68 -10.87
CA LYS A 13 25.22 11.98 -10.48
C LYS A 13 24.13 12.47 -11.43
N GLY A 14 23.45 11.57 -12.12
CA GLY A 14 22.30 11.91 -12.96
C GLY A 14 21.27 12.64 -12.10
N CYS A 15 21.15 13.95 -12.29
CA CYS A 15 20.31 14.79 -11.45
C CYS A 15 18.86 14.62 -11.91
N PHE A 16 17.99 14.11 -11.04
CA PHE A 16 16.54 14.14 -11.27
C PHE A 16 16.11 15.61 -11.41
N VAL A 17 15.22 15.90 -12.35
CA VAL A 17 14.74 17.25 -12.63
C VAL A 17 13.29 17.37 -12.17
N ASP A 18 13.04 18.27 -11.23
CA ASP A 18 11.70 18.53 -10.70
C ASP A 18 10.76 19.01 -11.82
N SER A 19 9.63 18.32 -11.97
CA SER A 19 8.50 18.81 -12.77
C SER A 19 7.62 19.77 -11.96
N VAL A 20 6.74 20.52 -12.63
CA VAL A 20 5.76 21.41 -11.97
C VAL A 20 4.91 20.66 -10.95
N ILE A 21 4.53 19.41 -11.23
CA ILE A 21 3.78 18.55 -10.31
C ILE A 21 4.58 18.29 -9.03
N HIS A 22 5.89 18.00 -9.13
CA HIS A 22 6.72 17.78 -7.94
C HIS A 22 6.76 19.01 -7.05
N VAL A 23 6.91 20.20 -7.64
CA VAL A 23 6.90 21.47 -6.89
C VAL A 23 5.55 21.71 -6.24
N ASP A 24 4.45 21.51 -6.96
CA ASP A 24 3.09 21.70 -6.44
C ASP A 24 2.77 20.72 -5.30
N VAL A 25 3.17 19.44 -5.41
CA VAL A 25 2.97 18.46 -4.33
C VAL A 25 3.84 18.78 -3.12
N LYS A 26 5.12 19.15 -3.31
CA LYS A 26 6.00 19.59 -2.21
C LYS A 26 5.43 20.81 -1.49
N ASP A 27 4.94 21.80 -2.22
CA ASP A 27 4.34 23.00 -1.63
C ASP A 27 3.02 22.69 -0.92
N TYR A 28 2.21 21.78 -1.45
CA TYR A 28 0.96 21.37 -0.80
C TYR A 28 1.23 20.67 0.54
N TYR A 29 2.03 19.59 0.56
CA TYR A 29 2.30 18.82 1.77
C TYR A 29 3.34 19.43 2.72
N GLY A 30 4.24 20.27 2.20
CA GLY A 30 5.29 20.92 2.98
C GLY A 30 4.89 22.28 3.57
N LYS A 31 3.98 23.02 2.93
CA LYS A 31 3.64 24.40 3.34
C LYS A 31 2.14 24.65 3.54
N THR A 32 1.30 24.03 2.71
CA THR A 32 -0.15 24.33 2.70
C THR A 32 -0.87 23.53 3.78
N LEU A 33 -0.64 22.23 3.82
CA LEU A 33 -1.26 21.31 4.77
C LEU A 33 -0.59 21.47 6.14
N LYS A 34 -1.36 21.86 7.17
CA LYS A 34 -0.84 22.00 8.54
C LYS A 34 -1.32 20.88 9.45
N LYS A 35 -2.51 20.35 9.19
CA LYS A 35 -3.15 19.25 9.93
C LYS A 35 -3.98 18.38 8.98
N THR A 36 -4.22 17.12 9.34
CA THR A 36 -5.08 16.20 8.57
C THR A 36 -6.51 16.73 8.37
N SER A 37 -7.01 17.56 9.30
CA SER A 37 -8.33 18.21 9.18
C SER A 37 -8.42 19.25 8.05
N ASP A 38 -7.30 19.64 7.45
CA ASP A 38 -7.27 20.62 6.37
C ASP A 38 -7.62 19.98 5.01
N LEU A 39 -7.71 18.64 4.94
CA LEU A 39 -8.10 17.88 3.75
C LEU A 39 -9.58 18.10 3.40
N LYS A 40 -9.87 18.27 2.11
CA LYS A 40 -11.21 18.62 1.59
C LYS A 40 -12.01 17.43 1.07
N SER A 41 -11.43 16.23 1.11
CA SER A 41 -12.07 15.00 0.69
C SER A 41 -11.99 13.94 1.79
N ASN A 42 -12.94 13.00 1.76
CA ASN A 42 -12.87 11.82 2.62
C ASN A 42 -12.02 10.70 2.00
N ALA A 43 -11.40 10.96 0.83
CA ALA A 43 -10.41 10.11 0.18
C ALA A 43 -9.35 9.62 1.17
N CYS A 44 -9.23 10.41 2.22
CA CYS A 44 -8.29 10.31 3.28
C CYS A 44 -8.83 9.85 4.67
N LEU A 45 -9.92 9.07 4.73
CA LEU A 45 -10.49 8.56 6.00
C LEU A 45 -10.16 7.10 6.35
N ALA A 46 -10.39 6.82 7.63
CA ALA A 46 -10.09 5.64 8.46
C ALA A 46 -10.16 4.26 7.78
N PRO A 47 -9.35 3.29 8.26
CA PRO A 47 -9.30 1.94 7.69
C PRO A 47 -10.69 1.27 7.64
N SER A 48 -10.95 0.54 6.57
CA SER A 48 -12.18 -0.25 6.35
C SER A 48 -12.45 -1.29 7.44
N GLN A 49 -11.43 -1.63 8.20
CA GLN A 49 -11.48 -2.62 9.27
C GLN A 49 -10.97 -2.00 10.58
N PRO A 50 -11.47 -2.46 11.74
CA PRO A 50 -10.91 -2.07 13.02
C PRO A 50 -9.42 -2.36 13.06
N ILE A 51 -8.60 -1.38 13.46
CA ILE A 51 -7.15 -1.56 13.54
C ILE A 51 -6.86 -2.64 14.59
N PRO A 52 -6.15 -3.72 14.24
CA PRO A 52 -5.77 -4.77 15.18
C PRO A 52 -5.09 -4.21 16.43
N ALA A 53 -5.37 -4.83 17.59
CA ALA A 53 -4.88 -4.34 18.88
C ALA A 53 -3.36 -4.27 18.97
N PHE A 54 -2.64 -5.18 18.30
CA PHE A 54 -1.17 -5.16 18.27
C PHE A 54 -0.61 -3.95 17.50
N ILE A 55 -1.27 -3.56 16.40
CA ILE A 55 -0.92 -2.36 15.63
C ILE A 55 -1.18 -1.10 16.46
N LEU A 56 -2.32 -1.03 17.16
CA LEU A 56 -2.61 0.09 18.06
C LEU A 56 -1.59 0.21 19.19
N LYS A 57 -1.09 -0.91 19.73
CA LYS A 57 -0.01 -0.91 20.72
C LYS A 57 1.29 -0.37 20.14
N ALA A 58 1.65 -0.77 18.91
CA ALA A 58 2.84 -0.27 18.24
C ALA A 58 2.78 1.24 17.98
N LEU A 59 1.63 1.73 17.48
CA LEU A 59 1.41 3.16 17.21
C LEU A 59 1.50 4.04 18.47
N LYS A 60 1.06 3.53 19.63
CA LYS A 60 1.12 4.27 20.90
C LYS A 60 2.54 4.56 21.39
N LYS A 61 3.54 3.82 20.89
CA LYS A 61 4.95 4.01 21.24
C LYS A 61 5.68 4.99 20.31
N ILE A 62 4.99 5.55 19.32
CA ILE A 62 5.60 6.49 18.39
C ILE A 62 5.69 7.87 19.03
N HIS A 63 6.86 8.49 18.88
CA HIS A 63 7.10 9.83 19.40
C HIS A 63 6.02 10.84 18.90
N PRO A 64 5.45 11.68 19.79
CA PRO A 64 4.35 12.58 19.42
C PRO A 64 4.67 13.55 18.27
N GLU A 65 5.91 14.03 18.17
CA GLU A 65 6.34 14.93 17.08
C GLU A 65 6.30 14.24 15.70
N VAL A 66 6.63 12.94 15.65
CA VAL A 66 6.51 12.14 14.42
C VAL A 66 5.04 12.03 14.02
N THR A 67 4.17 11.68 14.97
CA THR A 67 2.73 11.53 14.72
C THR A 67 2.06 12.85 14.34
N ALA A 68 2.48 13.97 14.95
CA ALA A 68 1.88 15.28 14.69
C ALA A 68 2.14 15.82 13.27
N LYS A 69 3.19 15.35 12.60
CA LYS A 69 3.55 15.71 11.22
C LYS A 69 3.14 14.67 10.19
N TYR A 70 2.34 13.68 10.60
CA TYR A 70 1.80 12.67 9.71
C TYR A 70 0.54 13.18 9.00
N TYR A 71 0.55 13.10 7.68
CA TYR A 71 -0.56 13.55 6.82
C TYR A 71 -1.24 12.41 6.07
N GLY A 72 -0.84 11.17 6.34
CA GLY A 72 -1.49 10.00 5.79
C GLY A 72 -2.87 9.77 6.41
N CYS A 73 -3.60 8.90 5.74
CA CYS A 73 -5.05 8.91 5.80
C CYS A 73 -5.66 7.57 6.23
N GLY A 74 -4.80 6.59 6.45
CA GLY A 74 -5.15 5.22 6.79
C GLY A 74 -3.94 4.48 7.35
N LEU A 75 -4.01 3.17 7.41
CA LEU A 75 -2.88 2.31 7.74
C LEU A 75 -2.79 1.23 6.68
N VAL A 76 -1.61 1.07 6.09
CA VAL A 76 -1.31 0.05 5.10
C VAL A 76 -0.31 -0.89 5.74
N VAL A 77 -0.82 -2.00 6.29
CA VAL A 77 -0.02 -2.95 7.07
C VAL A 77 -0.29 -4.34 6.52
N PRO A 78 0.63 -4.90 5.72
CA PRO A 78 0.49 -6.27 5.25
C PRO A 78 0.73 -7.27 6.38
N GLU A 79 0.33 -8.51 6.14
CA GLU A 79 0.53 -9.63 7.06
C GLU A 79 1.93 -10.25 6.89
N CYS A 80 2.32 -11.17 7.78
CA CYS A 80 3.58 -11.93 7.68
C CYS A 80 4.82 -10.99 7.57
N LEU A 81 5.03 -10.12 8.57
CA LEU A 81 6.06 -9.07 8.54
C LEU A 81 7.39 -9.45 9.19
N GLU A 82 7.40 -10.45 10.06
CA GLU A 82 8.56 -10.76 10.91
C GLU A 82 9.81 -11.03 10.07
N GLY A 83 10.90 -10.34 10.41
CA GLY A 83 12.19 -10.46 9.72
C GLY A 83 12.24 -9.82 8.32
N CYS A 84 11.15 -9.25 7.81
CA CYS A 84 11.11 -8.68 6.46
C CYS A 84 11.92 -7.38 6.35
N ARG A 85 12.45 -7.13 5.15
CA ARG A 85 12.98 -5.84 4.71
C ARG A 85 11.89 -5.08 3.97
N LEU A 86 11.42 -3.99 4.53
CA LEU A 86 10.29 -3.22 4.05
C LEU A 86 10.73 -1.84 3.54
N LEU A 87 10.15 -1.39 2.43
CA LEU A 87 10.29 -0.02 1.93
C LEU A 87 8.94 0.69 2.01
N ASP A 88 8.91 1.87 2.61
CA ASP A 88 7.75 2.74 2.70
C ASP A 88 7.92 3.92 1.73
N LEU A 89 7.07 3.97 0.69
CA LEU A 89 7.07 5.04 -0.31
C LEU A 89 6.27 6.23 0.21
N GLY A 90 6.91 7.39 0.30
CA GLY A 90 6.29 8.60 0.85
C GLY A 90 6.15 8.55 2.36
N SER A 91 7.25 8.21 3.05
CA SER A 91 7.26 7.91 4.48
C SER A 91 6.93 9.11 5.39
N GLY A 92 6.99 10.34 4.86
CA GLY A 92 6.82 11.57 5.62
C GLY A 92 7.72 11.62 6.85
N SER A 93 7.14 11.96 8.00
CA SER A 93 7.83 11.99 9.30
C SER A 93 8.20 10.61 9.86
N GLY A 94 7.80 9.52 9.20
CA GLY A 94 8.19 8.15 9.56
C GLY A 94 7.24 7.42 10.51
N ARG A 95 6.01 7.90 10.73
CA ARG A 95 5.03 7.23 11.62
C ARG A 95 4.86 5.75 11.25
N ASP A 96 4.54 5.47 9.99
CA ASP A 96 4.28 4.09 9.55
C ASP A 96 5.59 3.28 9.57
N CYS A 97 6.73 3.89 9.19
CA CYS A 97 8.05 3.27 9.34
C CYS A 97 8.38 2.82 10.77
N TYR A 98 8.15 3.66 11.79
CA TYR A 98 8.42 3.31 13.19
C TYR A 98 7.43 2.29 13.75
N MET A 99 6.19 2.33 13.29
CA MET A 99 5.23 1.27 13.61
C MET A 99 5.71 -0.07 13.03
N LEU A 100 6.07 -0.10 11.74
CA LEU A 100 6.50 -1.30 11.03
C LEU A 100 7.83 -1.83 11.56
N SER A 101 8.74 -0.96 12.00
CA SER A 101 10.00 -1.32 12.64
C SER A 101 9.79 -2.24 13.85
N GLN A 102 8.69 -2.06 14.60
CA GLN A 102 8.31 -2.98 15.68
C GLN A 102 7.75 -4.30 15.15
N LEU A 103 6.95 -4.26 14.09
CA LEU A 103 6.26 -5.43 13.53
C LEU A 103 7.18 -6.37 12.74
N VAL A 104 8.19 -5.83 12.06
CA VAL A 104 9.24 -6.63 11.42
C VAL A 104 10.24 -7.18 12.44
N GLY A 105 10.28 -6.59 13.64
CA GLY A 105 11.18 -6.96 14.73
C GLY A 105 12.65 -6.60 14.48
N GLU A 106 13.50 -6.89 15.47
CA GLU A 106 14.92 -6.50 15.47
C GLU A 106 15.74 -7.12 14.32
N LYS A 107 15.30 -8.27 13.78
CA LYS A 107 15.92 -8.92 12.61
C LYS A 107 15.44 -8.38 11.27
N GLY A 108 14.29 -7.71 11.26
CA GLY A 108 13.75 -7.04 10.09
C GLY A 108 14.38 -5.67 9.88
N HIS A 109 13.95 -4.97 8.83
CA HIS A 109 14.44 -3.63 8.54
C HIS A 109 13.40 -2.81 7.79
N VAL A 110 13.27 -1.52 8.11
CA VAL A 110 12.39 -0.60 7.38
C VAL A 110 13.18 0.56 6.79
N THR A 111 13.00 0.83 5.51
CA THR A 111 13.53 2.03 4.87
C THR A 111 12.36 2.92 4.46
N GLY A 112 12.34 4.17 4.92
CA GLY A 112 11.40 5.18 4.45
C GLY A 112 12.02 6.04 3.36
N ILE A 113 11.29 6.33 2.28
CA ILE A 113 11.71 7.31 1.28
C ILE A 113 10.70 8.44 1.19
N ASP A 114 11.18 9.68 1.20
CA ASP A 114 10.35 10.87 0.98
C ASP A 114 11.12 11.92 0.16
N MET A 115 10.41 12.79 -0.53
CA MET A 115 11.01 13.89 -1.29
C MET A 115 11.23 15.16 -0.44
N THR A 116 10.61 15.24 0.74
CA THR A 116 10.53 16.44 1.58
C THR A 116 11.54 16.37 2.72
N GLU A 117 12.59 17.20 2.67
CA GLU A 117 13.66 17.16 3.67
C GLU A 117 13.15 17.51 5.08
N ASP A 118 12.27 18.51 5.23
CA ASP A 118 11.68 18.89 6.53
C ASP A 118 10.93 17.74 7.23
N GLN A 119 10.39 16.80 6.45
CA GLN A 119 9.75 15.58 6.98
C GLN A 119 10.80 14.56 7.42
N LEU A 120 11.82 14.34 6.58
CA LEU A 120 12.91 13.42 6.85
C LEU A 120 13.79 13.87 8.02
N GLU A 121 13.96 15.17 8.25
CA GLU A 121 14.66 15.69 9.43
C GLU A 121 13.97 15.23 10.72
N VAL A 122 12.64 15.28 10.77
CA VAL A 122 11.85 14.80 11.91
C VAL A 122 11.97 13.29 12.02
N ALA A 123 11.84 12.57 10.90
CA ALA A 123 11.99 11.13 10.87
C ALA A 123 13.36 10.71 11.44
N ARG A 124 14.45 11.26 10.91
CA ARG A 124 15.83 10.94 11.32
C ARG A 124 16.13 11.33 12.76
N LYS A 125 15.60 12.45 13.25
CA LYS A 125 15.79 12.95 14.63
C LYS A 125 15.38 11.93 15.70
N TYR A 126 14.39 11.09 15.41
CA TYR A 126 13.82 10.15 16.39
C TYR A 126 14.28 8.70 16.24
N VAL A 127 15.30 8.41 15.43
CA VAL A 127 15.77 7.03 15.21
C VAL A 127 16.30 6.42 16.51
N ASP A 128 17.18 7.13 17.21
CA ASP A 128 17.75 6.65 18.49
C ASP A 128 16.68 6.51 19.57
N HIS A 129 15.71 7.44 19.61
CA HIS A 129 14.60 7.39 20.56
C HIS A 129 13.78 6.11 20.40
N HIS A 130 13.35 5.80 19.18
CA HIS A 130 12.55 4.60 18.92
C HIS A 130 13.38 3.32 19.08
N THR A 131 14.66 3.33 18.71
CA THR A 131 15.57 2.21 18.96
C THR A 131 15.60 1.85 20.46
N GLN A 132 15.73 2.86 21.33
CA GLN A 132 15.73 2.68 22.78
C GLN A 132 14.34 2.27 23.32
N GLU A 133 13.27 2.93 22.87
CA GLU A 133 11.88 2.65 23.28
C GLU A 133 11.45 1.23 22.92
N PHE A 134 11.97 0.69 21.80
CA PHE A 134 11.68 -0.68 21.36
C PHE A 134 12.64 -1.72 21.98
N GLY A 135 13.69 -1.27 22.66
CA GLY A 135 14.67 -2.12 23.34
C GLY A 135 15.62 -2.84 22.38
N TYR A 136 15.90 -2.27 21.21
CA TYR A 136 16.79 -2.86 20.22
C TYR A 136 18.25 -2.44 20.44
N GLU A 137 19.19 -3.32 20.11
CA GLU A 137 20.61 -3.02 20.22
C GLU A 137 21.08 -1.98 19.20
N LYS A 138 20.41 -1.94 18.03
CA LYS A 138 20.73 -1.07 16.89
C LYS A 138 19.44 -0.63 16.20
N PRO A 139 19.45 0.53 15.50
CA PRO A 139 18.32 0.92 14.69
C PRO A 139 18.09 -0.10 13.57
N ASN A 140 16.83 -0.48 13.38
CA ASN A 140 16.36 -1.27 12.25
C ASN A 140 15.53 -0.43 11.27
N VAL A 141 15.69 0.89 11.31
CA VAL A 141 14.98 1.84 10.45
C VAL A 141 15.95 2.90 9.92
N ASP A 142 15.84 3.23 8.63
CA ASP A 142 16.57 4.33 7.99
C ASP A 142 15.67 5.14 7.04
N PHE A 143 16.11 6.36 6.70
CA PHE A 143 15.32 7.31 5.90
C PHE A 143 16.14 7.95 4.78
N VAL A 144 15.68 7.74 3.55
CA VAL A 144 16.34 8.20 2.31
C VAL A 144 15.56 9.35 1.70
N GLN A 145 16.28 10.38 1.25
CA GLN A 145 15.66 11.45 0.45
C GLN A 145 15.64 11.03 -1.02
N GLY A 146 14.47 11.13 -1.66
CA GLY A 146 14.35 10.87 -3.09
C GLY A 146 12.90 10.85 -3.58
N TYR A 147 12.76 10.60 -4.88
CA TYR A 147 11.46 10.46 -5.53
C TYR A 147 11.08 8.99 -5.63
N ILE A 148 9.78 8.68 -5.48
CA ILE A 148 9.27 7.31 -5.52
C ILE A 148 9.33 6.70 -6.93
N GLU A 149 9.42 7.54 -7.96
CA GLU A 149 9.72 7.18 -9.36
C GLU A 149 11.23 7.12 -9.67
N ALA A 150 12.11 7.42 -8.71
CA ALA A 150 13.55 7.47 -8.91
C ALA A 150 14.31 6.72 -7.81
N LEU A 151 13.84 5.51 -7.47
CA LEU A 151 14.42 4.69 -6.40
C LEU A 151 15.87 4.32 -6.69
N LYS A 152 16.22 4.14 -7.98
CA LYS A 152 17.61 3.84 -8.39
C LYS A 152 18.52 5.03 -8.09
N GLU A 153 18.08 6.23 -8.43
CA GLU A 153 18.79 7.49 -8.21
C GLU A 153 18.94 7.80 -6.72
N ALA A 154 17.93 7.43 -5.92
CA ALA A 154 17.96 7.45 -4.46
C ALA A 154 18.91 6.39 -3.85
N GLY A 155 19.51 5.52 -4.66
CA GLY A 155 20.50 4.52 -4.23
C GLY A 155 19.90 3.19 -3.77
N LEU A 156 18.61 2.94 -3.98
CA LEU A 156 17.98 1.68 -3.62
C LEU A 156 18.34 0.57 -4.61
N LYS A 157 18.92 -0.50 -4.05
CA LYS A 157 19.44 -1.64 -4.80
C LYS A 157 18.30 -2.48 -5.37
N GLU A 158 18.58 -3.20 -6.44
CA GLU A 158 17.65 -4.20 -6.95
C GLU A 158 17.53 -5.38 -5.99
N ASN A 159 16.40 -6.07 -5.99
CA ASN A 159 16.16 -7.30 -5.21
C ASN A 159 16.56 -7.16 -3.72
N SER A 160 16.23 -6.04 -3.08
CA SER A 160 16.63 -5.73 -1.70
C SER A 160 15.49 -5.72 -0.69
N PHE A 161 14.24 -5.64 -1.14
CA PHE A 161 13.05 -5.56 -0.28
C PHE A 161 12.13 -6.75 -0.47
N ASP A 162 11.59 -7.26 0.64
CA ASP A 162 10.56 -8.29 0.67
C ASP A 162 9.18 -7.66 0.42
N ILE A 163 8.98 -6.46 0.96
CA ILE A 163 7.70 -5.75 0.92
C ILE A 163 7.96 -4.28 0.59
N ILE A 164 7.13 -3.72 -0.28
CA ILE A 164 6.99 -2.28 -0.47
C ILE A 164 5.57 -1.91 -0.05
N ILE A 165 5.42 -0.86 0.73
CA ILE A 165 4.12 -0.25 1.01
C ILE A 165 4.04 1.17 0.47
N SER A 166 2.81 1.62 0.30
CA SER A 166 2.48 3.00 0.00
C SER A 166 1.06 3.30 0.47
N ASN A 167 0.84 4.50 1.00
CA ASN A 167 -0.48 4.97 1.40
C ASN A 167 -0.81 6.32 0.74
N CYS A 168 -1.63 6.32 -0.31
CA CYS A 168 -2.12 7.49 -1.04
C CYS A 168 -1.04 8.37 -1.70
N VAL A 169 0.15 7.85 -1.99
CA VAL A 169 1.23 8.66 -2.61
C VAL A 169 1.51 8.34 -4.09
N VAL A 170 1.16 7.16 -4.60
CA VAL A 170 1.44 6.79 -6.00
C VAL A 170 0.70 7.73 -6.95
N ASN A 171 -0.52 8.13 -6.59
CA ASN A 171 -1.30 9.09 -7.35
C ASN A 171 -0.69 10.48 -7.45
N LEU A 172 0.13 10.88 -6.49
CA LEU A 172 0.84 12.16 -6.49
C LEU A 172 2.02 12.16 -7.46
N SER A 173 2.52 10.98 -7.85
CA SER A 173 3.59 10.89 -8.85
C SER A 173 3.07 11.20 -10.26
N PRO A 174 3.80 12.03 -11.02
CA PRO A 174 3.55 12.25 -12.45
C PRO A 174 3.86 11.03 -13.32
N ASP A 175 4.71 10.08 -12.88
CA ASP A 175 5.09 8.89 -13.66
C ASP A 175 4.86 7.59 -12.88
N LYS A 176 3.60 7.19 -12.84
CA LYS A 176 3.14 5.97 -12.16
C LYS A 176 3.72 4.69 -12.75
N ARG A 177 3.99 4.67 -14.06
CA ARG A 177 4.66 3.54 -14.71
C ARG A 177 6.05 3.38 -14.14
N LYS A 178 6.79 4.49 -14.00
CA LYS A 178 8.12 4.48 -13.42
C LYS A 178 8.10 4.05 -11.95
N VAL A 179 7.17 4.56 -11.13
CA VAL A 179 6.97 4.10 -9.74
C VAL A 179 6.82 2.57 -9.68
N LEU A 180 5.89 2.00 -10.45
CA LEU A 180 5.68 0.55 -10.47
C LEU A 180 6.92 -0.21 -10.97
N SER A 181 7.59 0.28 -12.01
CA SER A 181 8.79 -0.37 -12.56
C SER A 181 9.97 -0.36 -11.59
N ASP A 182 10.16 0.72 -10.83
CA ASP A 182 11.22 0.82 -9.84
C ASP A 182 10.89 -0.02 -8.60
N ALA A 183 9.63 -0.04 -8.17
CA ALA A 183 9.15 -0.94 -7.13
C ALA A 183 9.43 -2.41 -7.51
N TYR A 184 9.08 -2.82 -8.73
CA TYR A 184 9.37 -4.16 -9.24
C TYR A 184 10.87 -4.49 -9.24
N ARG A 185 11.71 -3.52 -9.61
CA ARG A 185 13.17 -3.68 -9.64
C ARG A 185 13.75 -3.91 -8.24
N VAL A 186 13.32 -3.14 -7.23
CA VAL A 186 13.88 -3.21 -5.88
C VAL A 186 13.28 -4.35 -5.04
N LEU A 187 12.11 -4.86 -5.41
CA LEU A 187 11.56 -6.08 -4.82
C LEU A 187 12.41 -7.30 -5.15
N LYS A 188 12.61 -8.18 -4.17
CA LYS A 188 13.11 -9.54 -4.39
C LYS A 188 12.11 -10.36 -5.20
N ASP A 189 12.57 -11.45 -5.80
CA ASP A 189 11.65 -12.48 -6.27
C ASP A 189 10.83 -13.01 -5.09
N GLY A 190 9.52 -13.17 -5.28
CA GLY A 190 8.56 -13.43 -4.20
C GLY A 190 8.08 -12.19 -3.45
N GLY A 191 8.68 -11.03 -3.70
CA GLY A 191 8.36 -9.78 -3.02
C GLY A 191 7.00 -9.20 -3.41
N GLU A 192 6.48 -8.33 -2.55
CA GLU A 192 5.13 -7.78 -2.66
C GLU A 192 5.14 -6.24 -2.63
N LEU A 193 4.40 -5.61 -3.55
CA LEU A 193 3.92 -4.25 -3.41
C LEU A 193 2.49 -4.29 -2.85
N TYR A 194 2.33 -3.84 -1.61
CA TYR A 194 1.05 -3.79 -0.89
C TYR A 194 0.70 -2.33 -0.61
N PHE A 195 -0.28 -1.77 -1.31
CA PHE A 195 -0.53 -0.33 -1.24
C PHE A 195 -2.01 0.01 -1.35
N SER A 196 -2.37 1.12 -0.69
CA SER A 196 -3.70 1.73 -0.81
C SER A 196 -3.58 3.04 -1.57
N ASP A 197 -4.50 3.26 -2.51
CA ASP A 197 -4.61 4.53 -3.23
C ASP A 197 -6.04 4.76 -3.73
N VAL A 198 -6.29 5.95 -4.28
CA VAL A 198 -7.57 6.34 -4.88
C VAL A 198 -7.64 5.90 -6.34
N TYR A 199 -8.77 5.35 -6.76
CA TYR A 199 -9.02 4.92 -8.13
C TYR A 199 -10.31 5.52 -8.66
N SER A 200 -10.29 5.91 -9.93
CA SER A 200 -11.45 6.44 -10.63
C SER A 200 -12.19 5.35 -11.41
N SER A 201 -13.49 5.57 -11.63
CA SER A 201 -14.35 4.67 -12.42
C SER A 201 -13.99 4.64 -13.90
N SER A 202 -13.38 5.71 -14.41
CA SER A 202 -12.97 5.89 -15.80
C SER A 202 -11.77 6.84 -15.91
N LYS A 203 -11.21 6.99 -17.12
CA LYS A 203 -10.08 7.90 -17.37
C LYS A 203 -10.50 9.36 -17.14
N LEU A 204 -9.79 10.04 -16.24
CA LEU A 204 -10.04 11.44 -15.89
C LEU A 204 -9.79 12.40 -17.07
N SER A 205 -10.57 13.48 -17.11
CA SER A 205 -10.38 14.59 -18.05
C SER A 205 -9.12 15.40 -17.75
N ASP A 206 -8.62 16.14 -18.73
CA ASP A 206 -7.47 17.04 -18.53
C ASP A 206 -7.80 18.20 -17.58
N GLU A 207 -9.06 18.61 -17.50
CA GLU A 207 -9.53 19.60 -16.52
C GLU A 207 -9.27 19.11 -15.08
N ILE A 208 -9.66 17.88 -14.76
CA ILE A 208 -9.44 17.27 -13.44
C ILE A 208 -7.95 17.07 -13.16
N LYS A 209 -7.19 16.56 -14.14
CA LYS A 209 -5.74 16.29 -13.98
C LYS A 209 -4.93 17.57 -13.75
N ASN A 210 -5.34 18.69 -14.33
CA ASN A 210 -4.63 19.96 -14.18
C ASN A 210 -5.14 20.78 -12.99
N HIS A 211 -6.15 20.31 -12.26
CA HIS A 211 -6.70 21.03 -11.11
C HIS A 211 -5.84 20.78 -9.86
N LYS A 212 -5.06 21.79 -9.46
CA LYS A 212 -4.08 21.69 -8.35
C LYS A 212 -4.64 21.14 -7.04
N VAL A 213 -5.82 21.59 -6.62
CA VAL A 213 -6.45 21.09 -5.38
C VAL A 213 -6.83 19.62 -5.50
N LEU A 214 -7.50 19.21 -6.59
CA LEU A 214 -7.83 17.80 -6.82
C LEU A 214 -6.58 16.93 -6.86
N TRP A 215 -5.49 17.41 -7.46
CA TRP A 215 -4.21 16.69 -7.45
C TRP A 215 -3.67 16.51 -6.02
N GLY A 216 -3.64 17.58 -5.22
CA GLY A 216 -3.20 17.53 -3.82
C GLY A 216 -4.09 16.67 -2.92
N GLU A 217 -5.36 16.50 -3.28
CA GLU A 217 -6.32 15.59 -2.62
C GLU A 217 -6.24 14.15 -3.18
N CYS A 218 -5.21 13.82 -3.96
CA CYS A 218 -5.00 12.52 -4.63
C CYS A 218 -6.08 12.11 -5.66
N LEU A 219 -7.03 13.00 -5.97
CA LEU A 219 -8.13 12.75 -6.92
C LEU A 219 -7.71 13.05 -8.37
N GLY A 220 -7.04 14.17 -8.60
CA GLY A 220 -6.61 14.62 -9.93
C GLY A 220 -5.56 13.69 -10.57
N GLY A 221 -4.78 13.04 -9.72
CA GLY A 221 -3.80 12.04 -10.10
C GLY A 221 -4.34 10.61 -10.10
N ALA A 222 -5.61 10.37 -9.76
CA ALA A 222 -6.13 9.01 -9.58
C ALA A 222 -6.07 8.19 -10.87
N LEU A 223 -5.58 6.94 -10.76
CA LEU A 223 -5.63 5.99 -11.86
C LEU A 223 -7.05 5.51 -12.09
N TRP A 224 -7.41 5.34 -13.37
CA TRP A 224 -8.50 4.43 -13.70
C TRP A 224 -8.10 3.03 -13.25
N TRP A 225 -8.96 2.35 -12.49
CA TRP A 225 -8.64 1.06 -11.89
C TRP A 225 -8.17 -0.01 -12.92
N GLU A 226 -8.68 0.01 -14.16
CA GLU A 226 -8.18 -0.90 -15.20
C GLU A 226 -6.78 -0.55 -15.72
N ASP A 227 -6.39 0.73 -15.68
CA ASP A 227 -5.04 1.14 -16.04
C ASP A 227 -4.02 0.57 -15.06
N LEU A 228 -4.37 0.39 -13.77
CA LEU A 228 -3.49 -0.32 -12.82
C LEU A 228 -3.22 -1.75 -13.29
N VAL A 229 -4.25 -2.48 -13.71
CA VAL A 229 -4.12 -3.88 -14.17
C VAL A 229 -3.21 -3.96 -15.39
N ARG A 230 -3.40 -3.05 -16.36
CA ARG A 230 -2.54 -2.96 -17.55
C ARG A 230 -1.10 -2.63 -17.19
N LEU A 231 -0.88 -1.60 -16.38
CA LEU A 231 0.46 -1.17 -15.98
C LEU A 231 1.20 -2.25 -15.19
N ALA A 232 0.52 -2.92 -14.25
CA ALA A 232 1.09 -4.03 -13.48
C ALA A 232 1.56 -5.17 -14.40
N GLN A 233 0.74 -5.54 -15.38
CA GLN A 233 1.07 -6.57 -16.37
C GLN A 233 2.26 -6.16 -17.26
N GLU A 234 2.27 -4.91 -17.73
CA GLU A 234 3.34 -4.36 -18.57
C GLU A 234 4.68 -4.30 -17.84
N VAL A 235 4.68 -3.97 -16.55
CA VAL A 235 5.88 -3.97 -15.69
C VAL A 235 6.34 -5.39 -15.37
N GLY A 236 5.40 -6.32 -15.19
CA GLY A 236 5.68 -7.73 -14.96
C GLY A 236 5.26 -8.27 -13.59
N PHE A 237 4.46 -7.51 -12.82
CA PHE A 237 3.80 -8.02 -11.62
C PHE A 237 2.77 -9.10 -11.95
N SER A 238 2.40 -9.89 -10.94
CA SER A 238 1.16 -10.67 -10.94
C SER A 238 -0.05 -9.76 -11.23
N PRO A 239 -1.18 -10.31 -11.71
CA PRO A 239 -2.45 -9.58 -11.71
C PRO A 239 -2.70 -8.95 -10.32
N PRO A 240 -3.04 -7.65 -10.23
CA PRO A 240 -3.35 -7.00 -8.97
C PRO A 240 -4.48 -7.71 -8.24
N ARG A 241 -4.30 -8.00 -6.94
CA ARG A 241 -5.32 -8.63 -6.11
C ARG A 241 -5.93 -7.59 -5.18
N LEU A 242 -7.24 -7.39 -5.29
CA LEU A 242 -7.98 -6.40 -4.50
C LEU A 242 -8.20 -6.93 -3.08
N VAL A 243 -7.75 -6.20 -2.07
CA VAL A 243 -7.86 -6.57 -0.65
C VAL A 243 -9.09 -5.91 -0.03
N THR A 244 -9.15 -4.58 -0.06
CA THR A 244 -10.28 -3.78 0.44
C THR A 244 -10.62 -2.66 -0.52
N ALA A 245 -11.87 -2.16 -0.45
CA ALA A 245 -12.29 -0.98 -1.18
C ALA A 245 -13.36 -0.21 -0.39
N ASN A 246 -13.32 1.13 -0.46
CA ASN A 246 -14.28 2.04 0.17
C ASN A 246 -14.68 3.17 -0.78
N VAL A 247 -15.91 3.68 -0.65
CA VAL A 247 -16.35 4.88 -1.40
C VAL A 247 -15.52 6.10 -0.97
N VAL A 248 -15.12 6.90 -1.95
CA VAL A 248 -14.60 8.25 -1.72
C VAL A 248 -15.66 9.28 -2.12
N THR A 249 -15.99 10.16 -1.19
CA THR A 249 -16.84 11.34 -1.34
C THR A 249 -16.03 12.61 -1.18
N VAL A 250 -16.50 13.68 -1.82
CA VAL A 250 -15.85 14.98 -1.82
C VAL A 250 -16.81 15.98 -1.22
N ASP A 251 -16.54 16.43 0.01
CA ASP A 251 -17.44 17.30 0.75
C ASP A 251 -17.18 18.78 0.39
N ASN A 252 -17.13 19.08 -0.91
CA ASN A 252 -16.92 20.41 -1.45
C ASN A 252 -17.65 20.58 -2.79
N MET A 253 -18.68 21.42 -2.81
CA MET A 253 -19.56 21.60 -3.97
C MET A 253 -18.83 22.10 -5.23
N GLU A 254 -17.79 22.93 -5.09
CA GLU A 254 -17.02 23.42 -6.24
C GLU A 254 -16.19 22.30 -6.86
N LEU A 255 -15.57 21.46 -6.03
CA LEU A 255 -14.82 20.31 -6.48
C LEU A 255 -15.74 19.22 -7.06
N GLU A 256 -16.90 18.97 -6.43
CA GLU A 256 -17.91 18.05 -6.97
C GLU A 256 -18.37 18.47 -8.37
N ALA A 257 -18.56 19.78 -8.61
CA ALA A 257 -18.94 20.28 -9.93
C ALA A 257 -17.87 19.99 -11.00
N VAL A 258 -16.58 20.10 -10.65
CA VAL A 258 -15.47 19.75 -11.55
C VAL A 258 -15.39 18.24 -11.77
N LEU A 259 -15.69 17.44 -10.74
CA LEU A 259 -15.65 15.97 -10.80
C LEU A 259 -16.85 15.36 -11.54
N GLY A 260 -17.98 16.06 -11.66
CA GLY A 260 -19.14 15.58 -12.41
C GLY A 260 -19.56 14.14 -12.04
N ASP A 261 -19.64 13.25 -13.03
CA ASP A 261 -20.08 11.86 -12.84
C ASP A 261 -18.94 10.88 -12.48
N TYR A 262 -17.70 11.37 -12.31
CA TYR A 262 -16.59 10.50 -11.92
C TYR A 262 -16.82 9.97 -10.50
N LYS A 263 -16.71 8.66 -10.35
CA LYS A 263 -16.77 7.99 -9.04
C LYS A 263 -15.38 7.59 -8.61
N PHE A 264 -15.14 7.63 -7.31
CA PHE A 264 -13.85 7.31 -6.72
C PHE A 264 -14.01 6.27 -5.63
N VAL A 265 -13.01 5.40 -5.54
CA VAL A 265 -12.86 4.43 -4.44
C VAL A 265 -11.44 4.47 -3.93
N SER A 266 -11.27 4.34 -2.62
CA SER A 266 -9.98 4.03 -2.00
C SER A 266 -9.87 2.52 -1.96
N ALA A 267 -8.81 1.95 -2.54
CA ALA A 267 -8.65 0.51 -2.63
C ALA A 267 -7.23 0.08 -2.28
N THR A 268 -7.14 -0.99 -1.48
CA THR A 268 -5.87 -1.66 -1.17
C THR A 268 -5.66 -2.79 -2.14
N TYR A 269 -4.51 -2.80 -2.82
CA TYR A 269 -4.09 -3.86 -3.72
C TYR A 269 -2.79 -4.49 -3.25
N ARG A 270 -2.64 -5.78 -3.57
CA ARG A 270 -1.38 -6.51 -3.48
C ARG A 270 -0.93 -7.02 -4.85
N LEU A 271 0.31 -6.70 -5.21
CA LEU A 271 0.96 -7.06 -6.47
C LEU A 271 2.26 -7.80 -6.14
N PHE A 272 2.43 -9.01 -6.64
CA PHE A 272 3.61 -9.83 -6.35
C PHE A 272 4.56 -9.92 -7.53
N LYS A 273 5.86 -9.96 -7.23
CA LYS A 273 6.91 -10.31 -8.19
C LYS A 273 7.14 -11.82 -8.13
N ILE A 274 6.37 -12.58 -8.92
CA ILE A 274 6.46 -14.04 -8.95
C ILE A 274 6.93 -14.58 -10.31
N PRO A 275 7.45 -15.82 -10.37
CA PRO A 275 7.75 -16.46 -11.63
C PRO A 275 6.52 -16.55 -12.54
N LYS A 276 6.69 -16.24 -13.84
CA LYS A 276 5.63 -16.39 -14.86
C LYS A 276 5.46 -17.85 -15.31
N ILE A 277 5.35 -18.76 -14.34
CA ILE A 277 5.18 -20.19 -14.59
C ILE A 277 3.68 -20.49 -14.52
N SER A 278 3.17 -21.22 -15.52
CA SER A 278 1.79 -21.72 -15.47
C SER A 278 1.69 -22.79 -14.38
N ASN A 279 1.19 -22.39 -13.22
CA ASN A 279 0.92 -23.29 -12.11
C ASN A 279 -0.51 -23.83 -12.22
N LYS A 280 -0.70 -25.09 -11.86
CA LYS A 280 -2.03 -25.65 -11.67
C LYS A 280 -2.59 -25.16 -10.34
N GLY A 281 -3.91 -25.06 -10.24
CA GLY A 281 -4.55 -24.87 -8.94
C GLY A 281 -4.15 -25.96 -7.96
N SER A 282 -4.17 -25.64 -6.67
CA SER A 282 -3.75 -26.53 -5.59
C SER A 282 -4.74 -26.49 -4.44
N LEU A 283 -4.70 -27.53 -3.60
CA LEU A 283 -5.32 -27.53 -2.30
C LEU A 283 -4.28 -27.10 -1.27
N VAL A 284 -4.64 -26.17 -0.41
CA VAL A 284 -3.78 -25.63 0.65
C VAL A 284 -4.50 -25.61 1.99
N ILE A 285 -3.74 -25.67 3.08
CA ILE A 285 -4.18 -25.38 4.45
C ILE A 285 -3.33 -24.23 4.97
N TYR A 286 -3.96 -23.24 5.59
CA TYR A 286 -3.26 -22.21 6.34
C TYR A 286 -2.87 -22.72 7.73
N ASN A 287 -1.60 -22.56 8.09
CA ASN A 287 -1.03 -23.17 9.29
C ASN A 287 -1.25 -22.33 10.57
N GLY A 288 -1.65 -21.06 10.46
CA GLY A 288 -1.94 -20.22 11.62
C GLY A 288 -0.73 -19.63 12.36
N ASN A 289 0.46 -19.62 11.74
CA ASN A 289 1.68 -19.16 12.42
C ASN A 289 1.97 -17.66 12.26
N ILE A 290 1.15 -16.92 11.50
CA ILE A 290 1.33 -15.48 11.34
C ILE A 290 0.79 -14.76 12.57
N THR A 291 1.68 -14.06 13.30
CA THR A 291 1.31 -13.25 14.46
C THR A 291 0.20 -12.25 14.15
N GLY A 292 -0.87 -12.28 14.96
CA GLY A 292 -2.07 -11.47 14.82
C GLY A 292 -3.10 -12.02 13.82
N PHE A 293 -2.80 -13.14 13.15
CA PHE A 293 -3.64 -13.81 12.17
C PHE A 293 -3.73 -15.31 12.46
N GLU A 294 -3.68 -15.71 13.73
CA GLU A 294 -3.60 -17.11 14.15
C GLU A 294 -4.88 -17.91 13.89
N GLU A 295 -6.03 -17.26 13.71
CA GLU A 295 -7.32 -17.93 13.43
C GLU A 295 -7.67 -17.94 11.94
N SER A 296 -7.38 -16.84 11.25
CA SER A 296 -7.67 -16.68 9.83
C SER A 296 -6.82 -15.61 9.18
N LEU A 297 -6.51 -15.82 7.90
CA LEU A 297 -5.86 -14.86 7.02
C LEU A 297 -6.82 -14.40 5.92
N GLU A 298 -7.19 -13.13 5.96
CA GLU A 298 -7.96 -12.44 4.92
C GLU A 298 -7.00 -11.98 3.81
N PHE A 299 -6.60 -12.92 2.96
CA PHE A 299 -5.54 -12.67 1.98
C PHE A 299 -5.95 -11.65 0.92
N ASP A 300 -7.17 -11.72 0.41
CA ASP A 300 -7.75 -10.70 -0.47
C ASP A 300 -9.28 -10.80 -0.46
N SER A 301 -9.95 -9.98 -1.27
CA SER A 301 -11.42 -9.95 -1.40
C SER A 301 -12.06 -11.27 -1.86
N GLN A 302 -11.29 -12.22 -2.37
CA GLN A 302 -11.74 -13.53 -2.87
C GLN A 302 -11.31 -14.68 -1.96
N TYR A 303 -10.18 -14.56 -1.25
CA TYR A 303 -9.60 -15.61 -0.44
C TYR A 303 -9.49 -15.22 1.04
N THR A 304 -10.20 -15.99 1.87
CA THR A 304 -10.01 -16.04 3.31
C THR A 304 -9.61 -17.47 3.67
N PHE A 305 -8.48 -17.62 4.36
CA PHE A 305 -7.98 -18.91 4.80
C PHE A 305 -8.16 -19.02 6.31
N LYS A 306 -8.99 -19.96 6.76
CA LYS A 306 -9.08 -20.30 8.18
C LYS A 306 -8.11 -21.43 8.49
N VAL A 307 -7.59 -21.44 9.70
CA VAL A 307 -6.68 -22.51 10.13
C VAL A 307 -7.36 -23.87 10.03
N ASP A 308 -6.59 -24.87 9.60
CA ASP A 308 -7.01 -26.26 9.39
C ASP A 308 -8.12 -26.48 8.34
N GLU A 309 -8.62 -25.44 7.68
CA GLU A 309 -9.57 -25.58 6.57
C GLU A 309 -8.83 -25.78 5.23
N VAL A 310 -9.23 -26.81 4.48
CA VAL A 310 -8.70 -27.02 3.11
C VAL A 310 -9.38 -26.06 2.14
N VAL A 311 -8.57 -25.28 1.42
CA VAL A 311 -9.02 -24.32 0.41
C VAL A 311 -8.42 -24.67 -0.95
N GLU A 312 -9.23 -24.66 -2.01
CA GLU A 312 -8.76 -24.72 -3.40
C GLU A 312 -8.38 -23.33 -3.88
N VAL A 313 -7.13 -23.19 -4.30
CA VAL A 313 -6.58 -21.97 -4.86
C VAL A 313 -6.30 -22.13 -6.34
N ASP A 314 -6.41 -21.04 -7.10
CA ASP A 314 -6.01 -21.04 -8.50
C ASP A 314 -4.47 -21.12 -8.64
N GLY A 315 -3.99 -21.28 -9.88
CA GLY A 315 -2.56 -21.38 -10.15
C GLY A 315 -1.76 -20.14 -9.74
N GLU A 316 -2.36 -18.96 -9.82
CA GLU A 316 -1.70 -17.70 -9.48
C GLU A 316 -1.47 -17.62 -7.98
N VAL A 317 -2.52 -17.87 -7.18
CA VAL A 317 -2.43 -17.90 -5.72
C VAL A 317 -1.54 -19.04 -5.26
N ALA A 318 -1.61 -20.23 -5.87
CA ALA A 318 -0.66 -21.31 -5.59
C ALA A 318 0.79 -20.86 -5.82
N SER A 319 1.05 -20.10 -6.89
CA SER A 319 2.37 -19.55 -7.19
C SER A 319 2.81 -18.54 -6.13
N ILE A 320 1.93 -17.62 -5.74
CA ILE A 320 2.21 -16.60 -4.72
C ILE A 320 2.52 -17.28 -3.38
N LEU A 321 1.64 -18.16 -2.93
CA LEU A 321 1.78 -18.84 -1.64
C LEU A 321 3.06 -19.68 -1.57
N SER A 322 3.54 -20.26 -2.68
CA SER A 322 4.75 -21.09 -2.69
C SER A 322 6.07 -20.34 -2.93
N HIS A 323 6.05 -19.13 -3.48
CA HIS A 323 7.25 -18.40 -3.88
C HIS A 323 7.45 -17.07 -3.14
N SER A 324 6.56 -16.72 -2.21
CA SER A 324 6.68 -15.50 -1.40
C SER A 324 6.99 -15.84 0.06
N ARG A 325 7.03 -14.82 0.92
CA ARG A 325 7.18 -15.01 2.38
C ARG A 325 6.09 -15.89 3.02
N PHE A 326 4.98 -16.13 2.34
CA PHE A 326 3.90 -17.01 2.79
C PHE A 326 4.22 -18.52 2.63
N ALA A 327 5.35 -18.89 2.02
CA ALA A 327 5.67 -20.29 1.70
C ALA A 327 5.63 -21.25 2.89
N GLU A 328 6.10 -20.81 4.06
CA GLU A 328 6.12 -21.63 5.27
C GLU A 328 4.79 -21.57 6.05
N GLU A 329 3.88 -20.67 5.65
CA GLU A 329 2.60 -20.43 6.31
C GLU A 329 1.48 -21.32 5.78
N PHE A 330 1.73 -22.06 4.68
CA PHE A 330 0.76 -22.90 4.01
C PHE A 330 1.26 -24.32 3.75
N THR A 331 0.44 -25.30 4.08
CA THR A 331 0.67 -26.70 3.72
C THR A 331 0.02 -27.02 2.38
N PHE A 332 0.81 -27.42 1.39
CA PHE A 332 0.34 -27.83 0.06
C PHE A 332 -0.02 -29.31 0.00
N GLN A 333 -1.10 -29.64 -0.72
CA GLN A 333 -1.56 -31.01 -0.95
C GLN A 333 -1.66 -31.83 0.35
N PRO A 334 -2.48 -31.40 1.31
CA PRO A 334 -2.60 -32.07 2.60
C PRO A 334 -3.07 -33.53 2.42
N PRO A 335 -2.41 -34.51 3.08
CA PRO A 335 -2.76 -35.92 2.94
C PRO A 335 -4.15 -36.21 3.55
N GLY A 336 -4.91 -37.12 2.92
CA GLY A 336 -6.11 -37.71 3.53
C GLY A 336 -7.45 -37.00 3.26
N LEU A 337 -7.56 -36.22 2.18
CA LEU A 337 -8.82 -35.57 1.78
C LEU A 337 -10.00 -36.58 1.68
N PRO A 338 -11.04 -36.45 2.52
CA PRO A 338 -12.26 -37.22 2.36
C PRO A 338 -12.93 -36.87 1.03
N ALA A 339 -13.31 -37.89 0.27
CA ALA A 339 -14.12 -37.71 -0.93
C ALA A 339 -15.44 -37.01 -0.54
N GLY A 340 -15.60 -35.73 -0.89
CA GLY A 340 -16.83 -34.98 -0.66
C GLY A 340 -16.72 -33.70 0.17
N CYS A 341 -15.52 -33.23 0.56
CA CYS A 341 -15.40 -31.84 1.02
C CYS A 341 -15.80 -30.90 -0.12
N SER A 342 -16.90 -30.17 0.07
CA SER A 342 -17.35 -29.11 -0.84
C SER A 342 -16.34 -27.97 -0.83
N VAL A 343 -15.28 -28.10 -1.64
CA VAL A 343 -14.30 -27.03 -1.76
C VAL A 343 -14.93 -25.89 -2.53
N LYS A 344 -14.98 -24.70 -1.93
CA LYS A 344 -15.44 -23.50 -2.63
C LYS A 344 -14.53 -23.29 -3.83
N LYS A 345 -15.08 -23.45 -5.03
CA LYS A 345 -14.34 -23.15 -6.25
C LYS A 345 -13.97 -21.67 -6.27
N PRO A 346 -12.73 -21.33 -6.61
CA PRO A 346 -12.30 -19.95 -6.60
C PRO A 346 -13.04 -19.13 -7.66
N LYS A 347 -13.39 -17.89 -7.31
CA LYS A 347 -13.77 -16.88 -8.29
C LYS A 347 -12.47 -16.41 -8.95
N VAL A 348 -12.21 -16.90 -10.15
CA VAL A 348 -10.99 -16.53 -10.90
C VAL A 348 -11.24 -15.22 -11.63
N GLY A 349 -10.43 -14.19 -11.34
CA GLY A 349 -10.38 -12.97 -12.13
C GLY A 349 -10.19 -11.68 -11.33
N THR A 350 -9.81 -10.62 -12.05
CA THR A 350 -9.68 -9.26 -11.52
C THR A 350 -11.02 -8.79 -10.96
N VAL A 351 -11.02 -8.29 -9.72
CA VAL A 351 -12.21 -7.75 -9.06
C VAL A 351 -12.31 -6.26 -9.33
N ASN A 352 -13.47 -5.81 -9.79
CA ASN A 352 -13.77 -4.39 -9.92
C ASN A 352 -13.98 -3.78 -8.53
N PRO A 353 -13.18 -2.79 -8.10
CA PRO A 353 -13.29 -2.23 -6.75
C PRO A 353 -14.62 -1.51 -6.52
N PHE A 354 -15.26 -0.98 -7.57
CA PHE A 354 -16.59 -0.37 -7.47
C PHE A 354 -17.68 -1.41 -7.22
N GLU A 355 -17.55 -2.61 -7.76
CA GLU A 355 -18.48 -3.71 -7.50
C GLU A 355 -18.31 -4.27 -6.09
N LEU A 356 -17.07 -4.38 -5.60
CA LEU A 356 -16.80 -4.83 -4.22
C LEU A 356 -17.48 -3.90 -3.21
N VAL A 357 -17.35 -2.59 -3.40
CA VAL A 357 -18.00 -1.59 -2.54
C VAL A 357 -19.52 -1.73 -2.54
N LEU A 358 -20.14 -1.94 -3.72
CA LEU A 358 -21.59 -2.17 -3.80
C LEU A 358 -22.03 -3.45 -3.09
N GLN A 359 -21.24 -4.53 -3.18
CA GLN A 359 -21.51 -5.78 -2.47
C GLN A 359 -21.43 -5.59 -0.95
N LEU A 360 -20.38 -4.93 -0.45
CA LEU A 360 -20.21 -4.64 0.97
C LEU A 360 -21.32 -3.73 1.52
N GLY A 361 -21.74 -2.71 0.75
CA GLY A 361 -22.85 -1.84 1.11
C GLY A 361 -24.22 -2.52 1.08
N SER A 362 -24.40 -3.58 0.29
CA SER A 362 -25.64 -4.37 0.28
C SER A 362 -25.72 -5.38 1.44
N ALA A 363 -24.58 -5.89 1.90
CA ALA A 363 -24.49 -6.85 3.01
C ALA A 363 -24.89 -6.23 4.35
N THR A 364 -24.60 -4.94 4.58
CA THR A 364 -25.00 -4.20 5.78
C THR A 364 -26.51 -3.90 5.84
N VAL A 365 -27.22 -3.93 4.70
CA VAL A 365 -28.68 -3.72 4.64
C VAL A 365 -29.46 -5.04 4.84
N SER A 366 -28.82 -6.19 4.59
CA SER A 366 -29.49 -7.51 4.64
C SER A 366 -29.65 -8.09 6.07
N SER A 367 -29.09 -7.49 7.12
CA SER A 367 -29.16 -8.03 8.49
C SER A 367 -30.30 -7.46 9.35
N ALA A 368 -31.26 -6.74 8.76
CA ALA A 368 -32.32 -6.05 9.51
C ALA A 368 -33.74 -6.36 9.03
N THR A 369 -34.11 -7.63 8.83
CA THR A 369 -35.53 -8.04 8.80
C THR A 369 -35.73 -9.43 9.40
N GLY A 370 -35.63 -9.52 10.73
CA GLY A 370 -36.13 -10.65 11.52
C GLY A 370 -37.24 -10.18 12.46
N GLY A 371 -38.36 -9.75 11.89
CA GLY A 371 -39.53 -9.34 12.67
C GLY A 371 -40.27 -10.55 13.23
N CYS A 372 -40.26 -10.69 14.56
CA CYS A 372 -41.12 -11.61 15.30
C CYS A 372 -42.61 -11.36 14.98
N CYS A 373 -43.29 -12.35 14.41
CA CYS A 373 -44.75 -12.46 14.55
C CYS A 373 -45.04 -13.15 15.87
N GLY A 374 -45.59 -12.40 16.82
CA GLY A 374 -46.14 -12.94 18.07
C GLY A 374 -47.44 -13.71 17.81
N ALA A 375 -47.64 -14.76 18.59
CA ALA A 375 -48.94 -15.39 18.78
C ALA A 375 -49.38 -15.16 20.24
N GLU A 376 -50.64 -14.76 20.35
CA GLU A 376 -51.51 -14.60 21.54
C GLU A 376 -51.40 -13.32 22.37
#